data_AF-M0QQZ9-F1
#
_entry.id   AF-M0QQZ9-F1
#
_cell.length_a   1.000
_cell.length_b   1.000
_cell.length_c   1.000
_cell.angle_alpha   90.00
_cell.angle_beta   90.00
_cell.angle_gamma   90.00
#
_symmetry.space_group_name_H-M   'P 1'
#
loop_
_entity.id
_entity.type
_entity.pdbx_description
1 polymer ?
#
loop_
_entity_poly.entity_id
_entity_poly.type
_entity_poly.pdbx_seq_one_letter_code
_entity_poly.pdbx_strand_id
1 'polypeptide(L)'
;MSDELKRDIMAAISHRLKHGIHLHHRDCIHNLAPEEQIAVRGRSVEWWMTVVGRMPEQITPDQWECEPPIAPSGRIPKSDGGGQQ
;
A
#
# COMPACT_ATOMS: atom_id res chain seq x y z
N MET A 1 7.20 -9.84 27.29
CA MET A 1 7.25 -9.66 25.82
C MET A 1 8.58 -10.22 25.34
N SER A 2 8.58 -11.22 24.44
CA SER A 2 9.82 -11.78 23.88
C SER A 2 10.58 -10.73 23.08
N ASP A 3 11.90 -10.83 22.98
CA ASP A 3 12.71 -9.86 22.22
C ASP A 3 12.43 -9.90 20.72
N GLU A 4 12.00 -11.05 20.21
CA GLU A 4 11.47 -11.19 18.84
C GLU A 4 10.21 -10.33 18.64
N LEU A 5 9.23 -10.46 19.53
CA LEU A 5 8.00 -9.66 19.46
C LEU A 5 8.31 -8.15 19.60
N LYS A 6 9.32 -7.75 20.39
CA LYS A 6 9.74 -6.34 20.42
C LYS A 6 10.29 -5.87 19.08
N ARG A 7 11.14 -6.66 18.42
CA ARG A 7 11.71 -6.31 17.11
C ARG A 7 10.62 -6.16 16.05
N ASP A 8 9.68 -7.09 16.01
CA ASP A 8 8.60 -7.07 15.02
C ASP A 8 7.68 -5.86 15.21
N ILE A 9 7.34 -5.52 16.46
CA ILE A 9 6.57 -4.32 16.78
C ILE A 9 7.33 -3.06 16.33
N MET A 10 8.62 -2.96 16.64
CA MET A 10 9.44 -1.80 16.24
C MET A 10 9.60 -1.70 14.72
N ALA A 11 9.71 -2.82 14.01
CA ALA A 11 9.75 -2.86 12.55
C ALA A 11 8.42 -2.39 11.95
N ALA A 12 7.29 -2.88 12.46
CA ALA A 12 5.96 -2.47 12.01
C ALA A 12 5.69 -0.98 12.28
N ILE A 13 6.09 -0.45 13.44
CA ILE A 13 5.98 0.98 13.77
C ILE A 13 6.87 1.79 12.83
N SER A 14 8.14 1.41 12.64
CA SER A 14 9.06 2.10 11.74
C SER A 14 8.52 2.13 10.31
N HIS A 15 7.95 1.02 9.85
CA HIS A 15 7.32 0.93 8.53
C HIS A 15 6.14 1.91 8.39
N ARG A 16 5.24 1.96 9.38
CA ARG A 16 4.12 2.92 9.41
C ARG A 16 4.58 4.37 9.51
N LEU A 17 5.66 4.65 10.26
CA LEU A 17 6.20 6.01 10.35
C LEU A 17 6.77 6.48 9.00
N LYS A 18 7.35 5.56 8.23
CA LYS A 18 7.90 5.85 6.91
C LYS A 18 6.82 5.98 5.82
N HIS A 19 5.80 5.13 5.86
CA HIS A 19 4.84 4.96 4.76
C HIS A 19 3.42 5.43 5.09
N GLY A 20 3.14 5.82 6.34
CA GLY A 20 1.83 6.24 6.79
C GLY A 20 0.98 5.11 7.38
N ILE A 21 -0.24 5.48 7.79
CA ILE A 21 -1.21 4.55 8.41
C ILE A 21 -1.91 3.65 7.39
N HIS A 22 -1.99 4.12 6.14
CA HIS A 22 -2.57 3.43 5.01
C HIS A 22 -1.42 2.95 4.12
N LEU A 23 -1.30 1.65 3.95
CA LEU A 23 -0.29 1.05 3.10
C LEU A 23 -0.94 0.67 1.77
N HIS A 24 -0.27 0.99 0.68
CA HIS A 24 -0.68 0.68 -0.67
C HIS A 24 -0.21 -0.71 -1.11
N HIS A 25 -1.00 -1.29 -2.00
CA HIS A 25 -0.79 -2.59 -2.62
C HIS A 25 -1.29 -2.52 -4.07
N ARG A 26 -0.98 -3.51 -4.91
CA ARG A 26 -1.34 -3.49 -6.35
C ARG A 26 -2.85 -3.40 -6.61
N ASP A 27 -3.62 -3.96 -5.68
CA ASP A 27 -5.08 -4.00 -5.77
C ASP A 27 -5.74 -2.76 -5.11
N CYS A 28 -4.95 -1.74 -4.74
CA CYS A 28 -5.45 -0.53 -4.10
C CYS A 28 -6.23 0.33 -5.11
N ILE A 29 -7.35 0.94 -4.68
CA ILE A 29 -8.13 1.87 -5.51
C ILE A 29 -7.27 3.01 -6.09
N HIS A 30 -6.20 3.39 -5.39
CA HIS A 30 -5.27 4.42 -5.84
C HIS A 30 -4.49 4.04 -7.10
N ASN A 31 -4.52 2.78 -7.55
CA ASN A 31 -3.95 2.39 -8.85
C ASN A 31 -4.86 2.76 -10.04
N LEU A 32 -6.14 3.03 -9.79
CA LEU A 32 -7.08 3.46 -10.84
C LEU A 32 -6.79 4.90 -11.27
N ALA A 33 -7.22 5.25 -12.48
CA ALA A 33 -7.17 6.63 -12.93
C ALA A 33 -8.00 7.52 -11.98
N PRO A 34 -7.62 8.80 -11.77
CA PRO A 34 -8.31 9.69 -10.82
C PRO A 34 -9.84 9.74 -11.02
N GLU A 35 -10.33 9.70 -12.25
CA GLU A 35 -11.76 9.69 -12.57
C GLU A 35 -12.44 8.38 -12.15
N GLU A 36 -11.78 7.24 -12.33
CA GLU A 36 -12.28 5.93 -11.91
C GLU A 36 -12.32 5.81 -10.39
N GLN A 37 -11.31 6.37 -9.71
CA GLN A 37 -11.29 6.50 -8.26
C GLN A 37 -12.50 7.27 -7.72
N ILE A 38 -12.91 8.33 -8.41
CA ILE A 38 -14.09 9.14 -8.08
C ILE A 38 -15.37 8.33 -8.35
N ALA A 39 -15.43 7.66 -9.51
CA ALA A 39 -16.59 6.87 -9.93
C ALA A 39 -16.89 5.72 -8.94
N VAL A 40 -15.87 4.99 -8.48
CA VAL A 40 -16.02 3.90 -7.49
C VAL A 40 -16.55 4.43 -6.14
N ARG A 41 -16.30 5.69 -5.81
CA ARG A 41 -16.85 6.36 -4.61
C ARG A 41 -18.29 6.88 -4.83
N GLY A 42 -18.89 6.63 -5.98
CA GLY A 42 -20.26 7.04 -6.31
C GLY A 42 -20.40 8.55 -6.41
N ARG A 43 -19.41 9.23 -6.97
CA ARG A 43 -19.38 10.69 -7.17
C ARG A 43 -19.10 11.03 -8.63
N SER A 44 -19.45 12.26 -9.02
CA SER A 44 -19.01 12.84 -10.30
C SER A 44 -17.72 13.65 -10.09
N VAL A 45 -16.96 13.82 -11.17
CA VAL A 45 -15.76 14.69 -11.18
C VAL A 45 -16.14 16.12 -10.80
N GLU A 46 -17.25 16.63 -11.33
CA GLU A 46 -17.76 17.97 -11.01
C GLU A 46 -18.01 18.15 -9.51
N TRP A 47 -18.74 17.22 -8.89
CA TRP A 47 -18.97 17.24 -7.45
C TRP A 47 -17.66 17.16 -6.68
N TRP A 48 -16.76 16.27 -7.11
CA TRP A 48 -15.48 16.05 -6.45
C TRP A 48 -14.61 17.31 -6.47
N MET A 49 -14.49 17.96 -7.62
CA MET A 49 -13.73 19.21 -7.75
C MET A 49 -14.38 20.36 -6.99
N THR A 50 -15.71 20.39 -6.91
CA THR A 50 -16.42 21.41 -6.13
C THR A 50 -16.21 21.25 -4.62
N VAL A 51 -16.24 20.02 -4.11
CA VAL A 51 -16.20 19.75 -2.66
C VAL A 51 -14.77 19.52 -2.13
N VAL A 52 -13.94 18.80 -2.87
CA VAL A 52 -12.58 18.40 -2.48
C VAL A 52 -11.53 19.36 -3.05
N GLY A 53 -11.78 19.97 -4.21
CA GLY A 53 -10.90 20.97 -4.80
C GLY A 53 -9.67 20.42 -5.54
N ARG A 54 -9.47 19.10 -5.57
CA ARG A 54 -8.39 18.44 -6.31
C ARG A 54 -8.75 17.01 -6.72
N MET A 55 -8.15 16.55 -7.80
CA MET A 55 -8.26 15.15 -8.22
C MET A 55 -7.54 14.22 -7.23
N PRO A 56 -8.02 12.97 -7.07
CA PRO A 56 -7.26 11.95 -6.34
C PRO A 56 -5.90 11.70 -6.98
N GLU A 57 -4.92 11.34 -6.15
CA GLU A 57 -3.60 10.92 -6.62
C GLU A 57 -3.67 9.45 -7.07
N GLN A 58 -2.97 9.15 -8.17
CA GLN A 58 -2.73 7.78 -8.60
C GLN A 58 -1.35 7.34 -8.11
N ILE A 59 -1.26 6.14 -7.57
CA ILE A 59 0.02 5.55 -7.15
C ILE A 59 0.62 4.71 -8.27
N THR A 60 1.95 4.54 -8.25
CA THR A 60 2.72 3.68 -9.15
C THR A 60 3.26 2.44 -8.43
N PRO A 61 3.73 1.40 -9.15
CA PRO A 61 4.21 0.16 -8.52
C PRO A 61 5.35 0.31 -7.51
N ASP A 62 6.20 1.33 -7.65
CA ASP A 62 7.27 1.67 -6.70
C ASP A 62 6.74 2.23 -5.37
N GLN A 63 5.46 2.60 -5.32
CA GLN A 63 4.77 3.07 -4.13
C GLN A 63 3.92 1.97 -3.47
N TRP A 64 4.04 0.70 -3.86
CA TRP A 64 3.37 -0.41 -3.16
C TRP A 64 4.19 -0.85 -1.94
N GLU A 65 3.69 -0.60 -0.73
CA GLU A 65 4.43 -0.88 0.51
C GLU A 65 4.11 -2.23 1.15
N CYS A 66 3.05 -2.90 0.70
CA CYS A 66 2.66 -4.23 1.20
C CYS A 66 3.12 -5.39 0.30
N GLU A 67 3.84 -5.10 -0.78
CA GLU A 67 4.27 -6.14 -1.71
C GLU A 67 5.79 -6.33 -1.68
N PRO A 68 6.28 -7.58 -1.80
CA PRO A 68 7.70 -7.79 -1.99
C PRO A 68 8.12 -7.08 -3.28
N PRO A 69 9.33 -6.47 -3.34
CA PRO A 69 9.85 -5.89 -4.56
C PRO A 69 9.74 -6.91 -5.69
N ILE A 70 9.15 -6.52 -6.83
CA ILE A 70 9.07 -7.40 -8.00
C ILE A 70 10.51 -7.65 -8.44
N ALA A 71 11.05 -8.83 -8.12
CA ALA A 71 12.36 -9.22 -8.58
C ALA A 71 12.35 -9.24 -10.12
N PRO A 72 13.39 -8.76 -10.81
CA PRO A 72 13.48 -8.74 -12.28
C PRO A 72 13.50 -10.13 -12.94
N SER A 73 13.23 -11.20 -12.18
CA SER A 73 13.15 -12.58 -12.65
C SER A 73 12.04 -13.40 -11.98
N GLY A 74 10.88 -12.82 -11.65
CA GLY A 74 9.68 -13.59 -11.30
C GLY A 74 9.79 -14.60 -10.13
N ARG A 75 10.88 -14.55 -9.35
CA ARG A 75 11.03 -15.36 -8.14
C ARG A 75 10.48 -14.55 -6.98
N ILE A 76 9.28 -14.91 -6.54
CA ILE A 76 8.77 -14.52 -5.24
C ILE A 76 9.78 -15.03 -4.20
N PRO A 77 10.34 -14.17 -3.34
CA PRO A 77 11.15 -14.64 -2.22
C PRO A 77 10.25 -15.52 -1.36
N LYS A 78 10.65 -16.77 -1.14
CA LYS A 78 9.98 -17.59 -0.13
C LYS A 78 10.04 -16.82 1.18
N SER A 79 8.89 -16.52 1.76
CA SER A 79 8.83 -16.21 3.18
C SER A 79 9.36 -17.45 3.89
N ASP A 80 10.62 -17.42 4.32
CA ASP A 80 11.21 -18.47 5.13
C ASP A 80 10.56 -18.41 6.52
N GLY A 81 9.33 -18.91 6.59
CA GLY A 81 8.70 -19.35 7.82
C GLY A 81 9.41 -20.62 8.25
N GLY A 82 10.26 -20.49 9.27
CA GLY A 82 11.01 -21.57 9.86
C GLY A 82 10.11 -22.74 10.27
N GLY A 83 10.43 -23.92 9.74
CA GLY A 83 10.04 -25.20 10.30
C GLY A 83 11.31 -25.96 10.64
N GLN A 84 11.73 -25.90 11.91
CA GLN A 84 12.69 -26.87 12.45
C GLN A 84 11.90 -28.12 12.85
N GLN A 85 12.34 -29.27 12.33
CA GLN A 85 12.22 -30.58 12.98
C GLN A 85 13.63 -31.05 13.29
#